data_AF-A0A3A6W757-F1
#
_entry.id   AF-A0A3A6W757-F1
#
_cell.length_a   1.000
_cell.length_b   1.000
_cell.length_c   1.000
_cell.angle_alpha   90.00
_cell.angle_beta   90.00
_cell.angle_gamma   90.00
#
_symmetry.space_group_name_H-M   'P 1'
#
loop_
_entity.id
_entity.type
_entity.pdbx_description
1 polymer ?
#
loop_
_entity_poly.entity_id
_entity_poly.type
_entity_poly.pdbx_seq_one_letter_code
_entity_poly.pdbx_strand_id
1 'polypeptide(L)'
;MITSIQDIARHVVRAGKSMVWFEFDSRKDAETALNLIKKQYSDLHNLHKASVNSGNVNKHKFGFGLTHTQFKSITKFNENSQISATGLKVQASISQTNQKQSPEALDKSTNRLVISTQSLDQENIALENPNTADLSMNHSNLEKVGNGHSALAIASALNSPLVVLRSEQNQEKILKTVGKIGNNSLVFITGHCGKGSNSLGGLYFSDSKESMISVSRTPDEIVHFLASAGLKRGDSITIVLCVCYGAKEGEYLQHHSFASRLAISLAEIGVSSTIYASKGRTTRFGKEAIVNGTITFNSGLGIKPNELVVFETMIRDSLSTIKTSQRELKAAISISGEGLQIKHPETSPSSNNSLVGFFKPSMTIDLNPQSGNWAQRNDLK
;
A
#
# COMPACT_ATOMS: atom_id res chain seq x y z
N MET A 1 1.70 21.02 -32.95
CA MET A 1 2.78 20.22 -33.57
C MET A 1 3.35 19.32 -32.48
N ILE A 2 3.36 18.01 -32.68
CA ILE A 2 3.77 17.04 -31.65
C ILE A 2 5.28 16.88 -31.73
N THR A 3 6.00 17.39 -30.73
CA THR A 3 7.47 17.37 -30.70
C THR A 3 8.04 16.56 -29.54
N SER A 4 7.21 16.22 -28.55
CA SER A 4 7.60 15.52 -27.35
C SER A 4 6.50 14.58 -26.84
N ILE A 5 6.88 13.63 -25.97
CA ILE A 5 5.93 12.76 -25.25
C ILE A 5 4.99 13.57 -24.33
N GLN A 6 5.48 14.70 -23.81
CA GLN A 6 4.70 15.61 -22.96
C GLN A 6 3.53 16.23 -23.70
N ASP A 7 3.70 16.52 -25.00
CA ASP A 7 2.61 17.00 -25.84
C ASP A 7 1.54 15.91 -26.04
N ILE A 8 1.95 14.65 -26.16
CA ILE A 8 1.04 13.50 -26.39
C ILE A 8 0.13 13.25 -25.19
N ALA A 9 0.62 13.44 -23.96
CA ALA A 9 -0.17 13.24 -22.74
C ALA A 9 -1.42 14.17 -22.67
N ARG A 10 -1.37 15.33 -23.32
CA ARG A 10 -2.51 16.26 -23.40
C ARG A 10 -3.63 15.78 -24.33
N HIS A 11 -3.37 14.75 -25.12
CA HIS A 11 -4.34 14.14 -26.05
C HIS A 11 -5.01 12.89 -25.49
N VAL A 12 -4.81 12.56 -24.21
CA VAL A 12 -5.56 11.49 -23.53
C VAL A 12 -7.02 11.91 -23.41
N VAL A 13 -7.91 11.15 -24.03
CA VAL A 13 -9.36 11.43 -24.01
C VAL A 13 -10.16 10.43 -23.20
N ARG A 14 -9.60 9.24 -22.92
CA ARG A 14 -10.29 8.20 -22.15
C ARG A 14 -9.31 7.18 -21.60
N ALA A 15 -9.44 6.87 -20.30
CA ALA A 15 -8.85 5.69 -19.69
C ALA A 15 -9.93 4.62 -19.49
N GLY A 16 -9.96 3.60 -20.34
CA GLY A 16 -10.85 2.44 -20.21
C GLY A 16 -10.25 1.35 -19.30
N LYS A 17 -10.98 0.26 -19.08
CA LYS A 17 -10.54 -0.85 -18.20
C LYS A 17 -9.21 -1.51 -18.64
N SER A 18 -8.91 -1.54 -19.94
CA SER A 18 -7.71 -2.20 -20.48
C SER A 18 -6.76 -1.29 -21.25
N MET A 19 -7.23 -0.11 -21.69
CA MET A 19 -6.47 0.78 -22.57
C MET A 19 -6.72 2.24 -22.25
N VAL A 20 -5.69 3.06 -22.48
CA VAL A 20 -5.72 4.52 -22.52
C VAL A 20 -5.73 4.96 -23.98
N TRP A 21 -6.67 5.82 -24.33
CA TRP A 21 -6.92 6.27 -25.69
C TRP A 21 -6.49 7.71 -25.91
N PHE A 22 -5.86 7.94 -27.05
CA PHE A 22 -5.40 9.23 -27.52
C PHE A 22 -6.15 9.64 -28.79
N GLU A 23 -6.53 10.90 -28.90
CA GLU A 23 -7.21 11.43 -30.09
C GLU A 23 -6.60 12.73 -30.61
N PHE A 24 -6.58 12.83 -31.94
CA PHE A 24 -5.98 13.92 -32.70
C PHE A 24 -6.92 14.34 -33.83
N ASP A 25 -6.87 15.62 -34.18
CA ASP A 25 -7.71 16.19 -35.23
C ASP A 25 -7.21 15.81 -36.64
N SER A 26 -5.93 15.40 -36.77
CA SER A 26 -5.37 14.92 -38.03
C SER A 26 -4.72 13.54 -37.88
N ARG A 27 -4.85 12.71 -38.93
CA ARG A 27 -4.19 11.39 -38.99
C ARG A 27 -2.67 11.51 -38.92
N LYS A 28 -2.11 12.54 -39.56
CA LYS A 28 -0.68 12.82 -39.56
C LYS A 28 -0.14 13.08 -38.16
N ASP A 29 -0.87 13.81 -37.32
CA ASP A 29 -0.48 14.05 -35.93
C ASP A 29 -0.56 12.77 -35.09
N ALA A 30 -1.62 11.98 -35.24
CA ALA A 30 -1.74 10.68 -34.57
C ALA A 30 -0.61 9.72 -34.94
N GLU A 31 -0.23 9.66 -36.23
CA GLU A 31 0.87 8.83 -36.71
C GLU A 31 2.23 9.35 -36.21
N THR A 32 2.43 10.67 -36.18
CA THR A 32 3.64 11.30 -35.64
C THR A 32 3.81 10.96 -34.16
N ALA A 33 2.73 11.06 -33.36
CA ALA A 33 2.72 10.71 -31.96
C ALA A 33 3.06 9.23 -31.73
N LEU A 34 2.39 8.33 -32.46
CA LEU A 34 2.58 6.90 -32.30
C LEU A 34 3.99 6.47 -32.73
N ASN A 35 4.53 7.04 -33.80
CA ASN A 35 5.89 6.74 -34.25
C ASN A 35 6.94 7.26 -33.27
N LEU A 36 6.73 8.43 -32.65
CA LEU A 36 7.61 8.94 -31.61
C LEU A 36 7.65 7.98 -30.41
N ILE A 37 6.48 7.48 -29.99
CA ILE A 37 6.35 6.49 -28.91
C ILE A 37 7.05 5.18 -29.28
N LYS A 38 6.78 4.62 -30.47
CA LYS A 38 7.42 3.38 -30.92
C LYS A 38 8.93 3.48 -31.02
N LYS A 39 9.44 4.64 -31.43
CA LYS A 39 10.88 4.89 -31.53
C LYS A 39 11.56 4.95 -30.16
N GLN A 40 10.90 5.56 -29.17
CA GLN A 40 11.47 5.73 -27.83
C GLN A 40 11.27 4.52 -26.92
N TYR A 41 10.26 3.69 -27.20
CA TYR A 41 9.84 2.59 -26.34
C TYR A 41 9.69 1.27 -27.11
N SER A 42 10.58 1.01 -28.07
CA SER A 42 10.54 -0.18 -28.95
C SER A 42 10.43 -1.50 -28.20
N ASP A 43 10.97 -1.54 -26.98
CA ASP A 43 11.11 -2.75 -26.17
C ASP A 43 9.83 -3.10 -25.40
N LEU A 44 8.81 -2.23 -25.44
CA LEU A 44 7.53 -2.50 -24.80
C LEU A 44 6.74 -3.58 -25.55
N HIS A 45 6.34 -4.60 -24.81
CA HIS A 45 5.60 -5.76 -25.33
C HIS A 45 4.38 -5.32 -26.17
N ASN A 46 4.29 -5.86 -27.38
CA ASN A 46 3.25 -5.58 -28.38
C ASN A 46 3.10 -4.12 -28.84
N LEU A 47 3.99 -3.19 -28.48
CA LEU A 47 3.87 -1.78 -28.90
C LEU A 47 3.97 -1.62 -30.43
N HIS A 48 4.77 -2.47 -31.10
CA HIS A 48 4.88 -2.49 -32.56
C HIS A 48 3.53 -2.74 -33.26
N LYS A 49 2.58 -3.43 -32.61
CA LYS A 49 1.24 -3.73 -33.14
C LYS A 49 0.25 -2.59 -33.03
N ALA A 50 0.54 -1.56 -32.24
CA ALA A 50 -0.34 -0.40 -32.13
C ALA A 50 -0.47 0.31 -33.49
N SER A 51 -1.67 0.73 -33.86
CA SER A 51 -1.93 1.43 -35.13
C SER A 51 -2.92 2.57 -34.92
N VAL A 52 -2.81 3.59 -35.78
CA VAL A 52 -3.76 4.71 -35.83
C VAL A 52 -5.02 4.26 -36.56
N ASN A 53 -6.17 4.41 -35.91
CA ASN A 53 -7.49 4.13 -36.44
C ASN A 53 -8.42 5.34 -36.20
N SER A 54 -9.73 5.17 -36.42
CA SER A 54 -10.72 6.15 -36.00
C SER A 54 -10.72 6.31 -34.47
N GLY A 55 -11.04 7.53 -34.01
CA GLY A 55 -11.12 7.85 -32.60
C GLY A 55 -12.07 6.95 -31.83
N ASN A 56 -11.78 6.77 -30.55
CA ASN A 56 -12.57 5.92 -29.67
C ASN A 56 -13.85 6.63 -29.22
N VAL A 57 -13.72 7.88 -28.78
CA VAL A 57 -14.75 8.79 -28.30
C VAL A 57 -15.36 9.56 -29.48
N ASN A 58 -14.53 10.09 -30.38
CA ASN A 58 -15.00 10.79 -31.57
C ASN A 58 -14.61 10.05 -32.86
N LYS A 59 -15.59 9.49 -33.57
CA LYS A 59 -15.38 8.73 -34.82
C LYS A 59 -14.87 9.58 -35.99
N HIS A 60 -14.99 10.90 -35.92
CA HIS A 60 -14.43 11.84 -36.91
C HIS A 60 -12.97 12.23 -36.62
N LYS A 61 -12.40 11.80 -35.49
CA LYS A 61 -10.99 12.00 -35.13
C LYS A 61 -10.15 10.76 -35.42
N PHE A 62 -8.83 10.90 -35.28
CA PHE A 62 -7.88 9.80 -35.41
C PHE A 62 -7.24 9.50 -34.06
N GLY A 63 -7.03 8.23 -33.75
CA GLY A 63 -6.54 7.84 -32.44
C GLY A 63 -5.92 6.44 -32.40
N PHE A 64 -5.27 6.16 -31.29
CA PHE A 64 -4.70 4.85 -30.98
C PHE A 64 -4.86 4.55 -29.48
N GLY A 65 -4.89 3.26 -29.16
CA GLY A 65 -4.96 2.77 -27.80
C GLY A 65 -3.62 2.23 -27.35
N LEU A 66 -3.22 2.57 -26.12
CA LEU A 66 -2.10 1.94 -25.42
C LEU A 66 -2.64 1.18 -24.22
N THR A 67 -2.03 0.05 -23.87
CA THR A 67 -2.36 -0.61 -22.60
C THR A 67 -1.97 0.27 -21.42
N HIS A 68 -2.57 0.07 -20.25
CA HIS A 68 -2.17 0.79 -19.03
C HIS A 68 -0.68 0.61 -18.72
N THR A 69 -0.13 -0.58 -18.95
CA THR A 69 1.30 -0.84 -18.79
C THR A 69 2.14 0.00 -19.76
N GLN A 70 1.78 0.02 -21.04
CA GLN A 70 2.48 0.83 -22.05
C GLN A 70 2.39 2.32 -21.70
N PHE A 71 1.21 2.80 -21.36
CA PHE A 71 0.96 4.18 -20.96
C PHE A 71 1.77 4.60 -19.73
N LYS A 72 1.80 3.76 -18.68
CA LYS A 72 2.60 4.01 -17.47
C LYS A 72 4.10 4.05 -17.78
N SER A 73 4.60 3.15 -18.63
CA SER A 73 6.02 3.16 -19.03
C SER A 73 6.41 4.42 -19.80
N ILE A 74 5.51 4.94 -20.64
CA ILE A 74 5.74 6.16 -21.42
C ILE A 74 5.67 7.43 -20.57
N THR A 75 4.84 7.42 -19.52
CA THR A 75 4.64 8.58 -18.62
C THR A 75 5.58 8.63 -17.42
N LYS A 76 6.26 7.52 -17.07
CA LYS A 76 7.24 7.42 -15.98
C LYS A 76 8.53 8.25 -16.19
N PHE A 77 8.80 8.78 -17.38
CA PHE A 77 9.99 9.63 -17.62
C PHE A 77 9.79 11.11 -17.22
N ASN A 78 8.61 11.49 -16.69
CA ASN A 78 8.25 12.88 -16.43
C ASN A 78 8.60 13.40 -15.02
N GLU A 79 9.24 12.62 -14.15
CA GLU A 79 9.69 13.10 -12.82
C GLU A 79 11.20 13.43 -12.76
N ASN A 80 11.98 13.10 -13.80
CA ASN A 80 13.43 13.38 -13.83
C ASN A 80 13.85 14.51 -14.80
N SER A 81 12.91 15.30 -15.32
CA SER A 81 13.23 16.43 -16.22
C SER A 81 12.79 17.76 -15.63
N GLN A 82 13.61 18.38 -14.78
CA GLN A 82 13.48 19.80 -14.48
C GLN A 82 13.91 20.62 -15.70
N ILE A 83 13.05 21.50 -16.22
CA ILE A 83 13.44 22.83 -16.74
C ILE A 83 12.34 23.86 -16.41
N SER A 84 12.83 25.01 -15.97
CA SER A 84 12.20 26.26 -15.55
C SER A 84 10.98 26.77 -16.34
N ALA A 85 10.02 27.31 -15.60
CA ALA A 85 9.29 28.51 -15.99
C ALA A 85 9.37 29.52 -14.83
N THR A 86 10.15 30.56 -15.07
CA THR A 86 10.25 31.82 -14.33
C THR A 86 8.88 32.47 -14.10
N GLY A 87 8.69 33.02 -12.89
CA GLY A 87 7.89 34.22 -12.68
C GLY A 87 6.57 34.01 -11.95
N LEU A 88 6.60 34.08 -10.61
CA LEU A 88 5.73 34.97 -9.82
C LEU A 88 6.16 34.98 -8.35
N LYS A 89 6.49 36.19 -7.90
CA LYS A 89 6.85 36.57 -6.53
C LYS A 89 5.73 36.20 -5.55
N VAL A 90 6.10 35.64 -4.39
CA VAL A 90 5.57 36.08 -3.10
C VAL A 90 6.71 36.06 -2.08
N GLN A 91 7.14 37.26 -1.68
CA GLN A 91 7.89 37.51 -0.45
C GLN A 91 6.94 37.39 0.74
N ALA A 92 7.34 36.65 1.77
CA ALA A 92 7.08 36.97 3.18
C ALA A 92 8.07 36.14 4.01
N SER A 93 9.24 36.71 4.31
CA SER A 93 9.54 37.35 5.61
C SER A 93 9.86 36.32 6.69
N ILE A 94 11.17 36.08 6.82
CA ILE A 94 11.81 35.52 8.01
C ILE A 94 11.56 36.49 9.16
N SER A 95 11.03 36.00 10.28
CA SER A 95 11.09 36.69 11.57
C SER A 95 11.51 35.68 12.61
N GLN A 96 12.77 35.76 13.00
CA GLN A 96 13.28 35.18 14.23
C GLN A 96 12.59 35.86 15.40
N THR A 97 11.95 35.08 16.28
CA THR A 97 11.72 35.48 17.66
C THR A 97 11.93 34.26 18.55
N ASN A 98 12.99 34.33 19.36
CA ASN A 98 13.18 33.50 20.54
C ASN A 98 12.09 33.85 21.55
N GLN A 99 11.15 32.93 21.82
CA GLN A 99 10.38 32.94 23.07
C GLN A 99 10.13 31.51 23.56
N LYS A 100 10.66 31.26 24.76
CA LYS A 100 10.15 30.42 25.85
C LYS A 100 9.31 29.19 25.48
N GLN A 101 9.88 28.02 25.81
CA GLN A 101 9.20 26.75 26.02
C GLN A 101 7.85 26.93 26.73
N SER A 102 6.78 26.67 25.99
CA SER A 102 5.53 26.13 26.53
C SER A 102 5.45 24.67 26.10
N PRO A 103 4.83 23.76 26.87
CA PRO A 103 4.74 22.35 26.50
C PRO A 103 3.88 22.22 25.25
N GLU A 104 4.51 22.12 24.09
CA GLU A 104 3.83 21.86 22.83
C GLU A 104 3.05 20.55 22.95
N ALA A 105 1.78 20.66 22.59
CA ALA A 105 0.85 19.54 22.52
C ALA A 105 1.49 18.40 21.72
N LEU A 106 1.45 17.21 22.31
CA LEU A 106 1.82 15.95 21.70
C LEU A 106 1.18 15.85 20.30
N ASP A 107 1.99 16.01 19.25
CA ASP A 107 1.55 15.84 17.86
C ASP A 107 1.04 14.40 17.71
N LYS A 108 -0.29 14.25 17.64
CA LYS A 108 -0.98 12.97 17.46
C LYS A 108 -0.79 12.48 16.03
N SER A 109 0.44 12.34 15.54
CA SER A 109 0.68 11.70 14.25
C SER A 109 0.35 10.21 14.40
N THR A 110 -0.91 9.84 14.13
CA THR A 110 -1.34 8.45 14.06
C THR A 110 -0.71 7.80 12.83
N ASN A 111 0.53 7.35 12.95
CA ASN A 111 1.22 6.48 11.98
C ASN A 111 0.60 5.07 11.94
N ARG A 112 -0.71 4.97 12.13
CA ARG A 112 -1.47 3.73 12.24
C ARG A 112 -2.78 3.89 11.48
N LEU A 113 -3.16 2.85 10.76
CA LEU A 113 -4.42 2.82 10.02
C LEU A 113 -4.98 1.42 9.95
N VAL A 114 -6.30 1.30 10.09
CA VAL A 114 -7.02 0.06 9.78
C VAL A 114 -7.87 0.27 8.55
N ILE A 115 -7.66 -0.60 7.56
CA ILE A 115 -8.39 -0.65 6.30
C ILE A 115 -9.27 -1.90 6.30
N SER A 116 -10.54 -1.72 5.96
CA SER A 116 -11.47 -2.81 5.68
C SER A 116 -11.91 -2.77 4.23
N THR A 117 -11.97 -3.93 3.57
CA THR A 117 -12.73 -4.05 2.30
C THR A 117 -14.22 -4.31 2.53
N GLN A 118 -14.64 -4.49 3.79
CA GLN A 118 -16.02 -4.77 4.18
C GLN A 118 -16.62 -3.60 4.96
N SER A 119 -17.87 -3.26 4.67
CA SER A 119 -18.70 -2.40 5.51
C SER A 119 -18.90 -3.02 6.89
N LEU A 120 -19.17 -2.17 7.90
CA LEU A 120 -19.54 -2.62 9.23
C LEU A 120 -21.03 -2.98 9.19
N ASP A 121 -21.32 -4.26 9.02
CA ASP A 121 -22.65 -4.75 8.65
C ASP A 121 -23.22 -3.98 7.44
N GLN A 122 -24.30 -3.21 7.61
CA GLN A 122 -24.91 -2.41 6.55
C GLN A 122 -24.48 -0.94 6.60
N GLU A 123 -23.38 -0.63 7.30
CA GLU A 123 -22.93 0.74 7.48
C GLU A 123 -21.54 1.01 6.91
N ASN A 124 -21.44 2.25 6.46
CA ASN A 124 -20.38 2.75 5.64
C ASN A 124 -19.43 3.61 6.46
N ILE A 125 -18.60 2.96 7.27
CA ILE A 125 -17.82 3.65 8.30
C ILE A 125 -16.51 4.26 7.78
N ALA A 126 -16.23 5.47 8.26
CA ALA A 126 -14.92 6.11 8.26
C ALA A 126 -14.79 6.81 9.61
N LEU A 127 -13.99 6.25 10.52
CA LEU A 127 -13.89 6.67 11.92
C LEU A 127 -12.48 7.13 12.20
N GLU A 128 -12.32 8.36 12.68
CA GLU A 128 -11.02 8.89 13.14
C GLU A 128 -10.58 8.21 14.44
N ASN A 129 -11.51 8.04 15.38
CA ASN A 129 -11.31 7.25 16.59
C ASN A 129 -12.52 6.32 16.84
N PRO A 130 -12.36 5.00 16.66
CA PRO A 130 -13.42 4.02 16.87
C PRO A 130 -13.97 3.96 18.29
N ASN A 131 -13.18 4.35 19.30
CA ASN A 131 -13.58 4.29 20.70
C ASN A 131 -14.46 5.47 21.12
N THR A 132 -14.43 6.59 20.39
CA THR A 132 -15.25 7.78 20.64
C THR A 132 -16.42 7.91 19.67
N ALA A 133 -16.54 7.01 18.69
CA ALA A 133 -17.69 6.95 17.81
C ALA A 133 -18.86 6.31 18.58
N ASP A 134 -20.00 7.01 18.66
CA ASP A 134 -21.23 6.42 19.20
C ASP A 134 -21.79 5.40 18.20
N LEU A 135 -21.24 4.18 18.26
CA LEU A 135 -21.68 3.04 17.46
C LEU A 135 -22.76 2.21 18.19
N SER A 136 -23.09 2.59 19.43
CA SER A 136 -23.89 1.79 20.35
C SER A 136 -25.40 1.82 20.01
N MET A 137 -25.88 2.93 19.44
CA MET A 137 -27.29 3.08 19.09
C MET A 137 -27.72 2.23 17.87
N ASN A 138 -26.79 1.88 16.98
CA ASN A 138 -27.10 1.21 15.71
C ASN A 138 -26.63 -0.25 15.64
N HIS A 139 -25.73 -0.70 16.52
CA HIS A 139 -25.09 -2.02 16.40
C HIS A 139 -25.06 -2.79 17.73
N SER A 140 -26.11 -3.54 18.02
CA SER A 140 -26.25 -4.28 19.29
C SER A 140 -25.31 -5.49 19.44
N ASN A 141 -24.52 -5.86 18.42
CA ASN A 141 -23.70 -7.08 18.40
C ASN A 141 -22.23 -6.89 17.95
N LEU A 142 -21.64 -5.69 18.08
CA LEU A 142 -20.23 -5.43 17.70
C LEU A 142 -19.20 -6.27 18.47
N GLU A 143 -19.60 -6.83 19.61
CA GLU A 143 -18.80 -7.75 20.40
C GLU A 143 -18.53 -9.07 19.65
N LYS A 144 -19.48 -9.54 18.83
CA LYS A 144 -19.42 -10.84 18.13
C LYS A 144 -18.79 -10.72 16.74
N VAL A 145 -18.64 -11.85 16.04
CA VAL A 145 -18.20 -11.89 14.64
C VAL A 145 -19.27 -11.34 13.70
N GLY A 146 -18.87 -10.42 12.81
CA GLY A 146 -19.72 -9.83 11.76
C GLY A 146 -18.89 -9.21 10.63
N ASN A 147 -19.55 -8.58 9.66
CA ASN A 147 -18.85 -7.92 8.55
C ASN A 147 -18.17 -6.65 9.08
N GLY A 148 -16.87 -6.47 8.81
CA GLY A 148 -16.13 -5.30 9.31
C GLY A 148 -15.80 -5.33 10.83
N HIS A 149 -16.33 -6.28 11.60
CA HIS A 149 -16.13 -6.34 13.06
C HIS A 149 -14.68 -6.55 13.46
N SER A 150 -13.92 -7.37 12.73
CA SER A 150 -12.48 -7.54 12.99
C SER A 150 -11.70 -6.27 12.74
N ALA A 151 -12.08 -5.49 11.73
CA ALA A 151 -11.46 -4.19 11.48
C ALA A 151 -11.75 -3.23 12.63
N LEU A 152 -13.01 -3.19 13.10
CA LEU A 152 -13.41 -2.39 14.25
C LEU A 152 -12.66 -2.77 15.53
N ALA A 153 -12.56 -4.07 15.83
CA ALA A 153 -11.85 -4.55 17.00
C ALA A 153 -10.36 -4.17 16.96
N ILE A 154 -9.68 -4.40 15.82
CA ILE A 154 -8.28 -4.01 15.63
C ILE A 154 -8.10 -2.49 15.81
N ALA A 155 -8.97 -1.69 15.18
CA ALA A 155 -8.88 -0.24 15.24
C ALA A 155 -9.12 0.29 16.67
N SER A 156 -10.06 -0.32 17.39
CA SER A 156 -10.34 -0.02 18.81
C SER A 156 -9.13 -0.34 19.70
N ALA A 157 -8.50 -1.50 19.52
CA ALA A 157 -7.32 -1.91 20.29
C ALA A 157 -6.09 -1.04 20.00
N LEU A 158 -5.92 -0.59 18.75
CA LEU A 158 -4.81 0.28 18.34
C LEU A 158 -5.01 1.76 18.66
N ASN A 159 -6.24 2.17 19.01
CA ASN A 159 -6.69 3.56 19.02
C ASN A 159 -6.33 4.28 17.69
N SER A 160 -6.76 3.68 16.59
CA SER A 160 -6.36 4.06 15.23
C SER A 160 -7.57 4.36 14.35
N PRO A 161 -7.43 5.26 13.34
CA PRO A 161 -8.46 5.44 12.32
C PRO A 161 -8.84 4.13 11.63
N LEU A 162 -10.13 3.99 11.30
CA LEU A 162 -10.71 2.88 10.56
C LEU A 162 -11.43 3.39 9.32
N VAL A 163 -11.09 2.84 8.16
CA VAL A 163 -11.71 3.21 6.89
C VAL A 163 -12.12 1.99 6.08
N VAL A 164 -13.24 2.12 5.37
CA VAL A 164 -13.66 1.15 4.36
C VAL A 164 -13.18 1.60 2.98
N LEU A 165 -12.36 0.78 2.31
CA LEU A 165 -11.77 1.12 1.02
C LEU A 165 -12.79 0.98 -0.14
N ARG A 166 -13.28 2.11 -0.65
CA ARG A 166 -14.26 2.20 -1.76
C ARG A 166 -13.57 2.38 -3.12
N SER A 167 -14.27 2.08 -4.22
CA SER A 167 -13.68 2.12 -5.57
C SER A 167 -13.67 3.52 -6.15
N GLU A 168 -14.66 4.37 -5.89
CA GLU A 168 -14.79 5.65 -6.62
C GLU A 168 -15.44 6.80 -5.81
N GLN A 169 -16.08 6.52 -4.67
CA GLN A 169 -16.85 7.53 -3.92
C GLN A 169 -16.19 7.83 -2.57
N ASN A 170 -16.09 9.12 -2.22
CA ASN A 170 -15.61 9.64 -0.92
C ASN A 170 -14.12 9.47 -0.61
N GLN A 171 -13.24 9.29 -1.60
CA GLN A 171 -11.79 9.23 -1.37
C GLN A 171 -11.28 10.44 -0.59
N GLU A 172 -11.71 11.66 -0.93
CA GLU A 172 -11.31 12.87 -0.20
C GLU A 172 -11.76 12.87 1.27
N LYS A 173 -12.99 12.41 1.55
CA LYS A 173 -13.52 12.27 2.92
C LYS A 173 -12.75 11.20 3.71
N ILE A 174 -12.42 10.08 3.06
CA ILE A 174 -11.61 9.01 3.65
C ILE A 174 -10.20 9.55 3.96
N LEU A 175 -9.56 10.24 3.02
CA LEU A 175 -8.23 10.82 3.21
C LEU A 175 -8.20 11.85 4.35
N LYS A 176 -9.26 12.67 4.50
CA LYS A 176 -9.43 13.56 5.66
C LYS A 176 -9.50 12.79 6.99
N THR A 177 -10.08 11.59 6.99
CA THR A 177 -10.24 10.75 8.20
C THR A 177 -8.96 9.98 8.57
N VAL A 178 -8.18 9.54 7.57
CA VAL A 178 -6.94 8.77 7.78
C VAL A 178 -5.83 9.62 8.39
N GLY A 179 -5.84 10.94 8.15
CA GLY A 179 -4.66 11.77 8.37
C GLY A 179 -3.55 11.40 7.37
N LYS A 180 -2.29 11.67 7.74
CA LYS A 180 -1.14 11.42 6.86
C LYS A 180 -0.48 10.08 7.21
N ILE A 181 -0.42 9.16 6.25
CA ILE A 181 0.44 7.98 6.27
C ILE A 181 1.83 8.39 5.79
N GLY A 182 2.88 7.89 6.43
CA GLY A 182 4.26 8.18 6.06
C GLY A 182 5.24 7.11 6.54
N ASN A 183 6.51 7.48 6.65
CA ASN A 183 7.57 6.57 7.09
C ASN A 183 7.27 5.91 8.44
N ASN A 184 7.56 4.61 8.54
CA ASN A 184 7.32 3.75 9.71
C ASN A 184 5.82 3.59 10.07
N SER A 185 4.90 3.75 9.12
CA SER A 185 3.48 3.53 9.38
C SER A 185 3.13 2.05 9.56
N LEU A 186 2.14 1.78 10.42
CA LEU A 186 1.57 0.45 10.67
C LEU A 186 0.14 0.38 10.12
N VAL A 187 -0.10 -0.50 9.15
CA VAL A 187 -1.41 -0.65 8.51
C VAL A 187 -1.95 -2.06 8.72
N PHE A 188 -3.18 -2.17 9.20
CA PHE A 188 -3.92 -3.43 9.22
C PHE A 188 -4.91 -3.44 8.07
N ILE A 189 -4.98 -4.53 7.32
CA ILE A 189 -5.93 -4.69 6.23
C ILE A 189 -6.77 -5.94 6.49
N THR A 190 -8.08 -5.77 6.51
CA THR A 190 -9.06 -6.86 6.67
C THR A 190 -9.91 -7.01 5.41
N GLY A 191 -10.34 -8.23 5.12
CA GLY A 191 -11.02 -8.57 3.88
C GLY A 191 -11.17 -10.06 3.66
N HIS A 192 -11.62 -10.44 2.46
CA HIS A 192 -11.64 -11.82 1.99
C HIS A 192 -10.53 -12.03 0.98
N CYS A 193 -9.77 -13.11 1.11
CA CYS A 193 -8.82 -13.53 0.09
C CYS A 193 -8.92 -15.04 -0.10
N GLY A 194 -9.04 -15.45 -1.37
CA GLY A 194 -8.99 -16.85 -1.76
C GLY A 194 -7.56 -17.32 -1.97
N LYS A 195 -7.36 -18.64 -2.04
CA LYS A 195 -6.05 -19.21 -2.42
C LYS A 195 -5.64 -18.65 -3.78
N GLY A 196 -4.46 -18.03 -3.86
CA GLY A 196 -3.96 -17.43 -5.10
C GLY A 196 -4.74 -16.22 -5.62
N SER A 197 -5.62 -15.60 -4.82
CA SER A 197 -6.48 -14.50 -5.30
C SER A 197 -5.68 -13.27 -5.73
N ASN A 198 -6.08 -12.66 -6.85
CA ASN A 198 -5.52 -11.40 -7.35
C ASN A 198 -6.01 -10.16 -6.60
N SER A 199 -7.03 -10.32 -5.76
CA SER A 199 -7.65 -9.21 -5.05
C SER A 199 -8.16 -9.61 -3.67
N LEU A 200 -8.35 -8.59 -2.82
CA LEU A 200 -9.13 -8.68 -1.60
C LEU A 200 -10.59 -8.36 -1.91
N GLY A 201 -11.46 -9.33 -1.66
CA GLY A 201 -12.89 -9.17 -1.73
C GLY A 201 -13.47 -8.58 -0.44
N GLY A 202 -14.69 -8.06 -0.54
CA GLY A 202 -15.49 -7.63 0.61
C GLY A 202 -16.92 -7.32 0.19
N LEU A 203 -17.81 -7.19 1.17
CA LEU A 203 -19.16 -6.70 0.96
C LEU A 203 -19.24 -5.26 1.45
N TYR A 204 -19.69 -4.38 0.58
CA TYR A 204 -19.82 -2.96 0.83
C TYR A 204 -21.30 -2.57 0.74
N PHE A 205 -21.79 -1.82 1.72
CA PHE A 205 -23.13 -1.27 1.66
C PHE A 205 -23.16 -0.06 0.74
N SER A 206 -24.00 -0.08 -0.28
CA SER A 206 -24.14 1.04 -1.22
C SER A 206 -25.38 1.85 -0.87
N ASP A 207 -25.21 3.03 -0.29
CA ASP A 207 -26.31 3.92 0.10
C ASP A 207 -27.25 4.20 -1.10
N SER A 208 -26.69 4.41 -2.30
CA SER A 208 -27.45 4.66 -3.53
C SER A 208 -28.26 3.46 -4.05
N LYS A 209 -27.94 2.24 -3.61
CA LYS A 209 -28.62 1.01 -4.02
C LYS A 209 -29.33 0.34 -2.84
N GLU A 210 -29.23 0.93 -1.65
CA GLU A 210 -29.70 0.39 -0.37
C GLU A 210 -29.41 -1.12 -0.20
N SER A 211 -28.22 -1.54 -0.62
CA SER A 211 -27.89 -2.97 -0.69
C SER A 211 -26.39 -3.25 -0.59
N MET A 212 -26.06 -4.48 -0.17
CA MET A 212 -24.69 -4.97 -0.12
C MET A 212 -24.21 -5.35 -1.52
N ILE A 213 -23.10 -4.76 -1.95
CA ILE A 213 -22.44 -5.05 -3.22
C ILE A 213 -21.04 -5.62 -2.98
N SER A 214 -20.63 -6.56 -3.83
CA SER A 214 -19.29 -7.10 -3.79
C SER A 214 -18.28 -6.08 -4.28
N VAL A 215 -17.22 -5.87 -3.50
CA VAL A 215 -16.05 -5.09 -3.88
C VAL A 215 -14.83 -5.98 -3.96
N SER A 216 -13.88 -5.55 -4.79
CA SER A 216 -12.62 -6.24 -5.03
C SER A 216 -11.52 -5.18 -5.12
N ARG A 217 -10.41 -5.40 -4.42
CA ARG A 217 -9.25 -4.50 -4.38
C ARG A 217 -7.98 -5.24 -4.70
N THR A 218 -7.34 -4.83 -5.78
CA THR A 218 -6.02 -5.31 -6.19
C THR A 218 -4.93 -4.68 -5.32
N PRO A 219 -3.72 -5.28 -5.30
CA PRO A 219 -2.58 -4.67 -4.61
C PRO A 219 -2.30 -3.23 -5.05
N ASP A 220 -2.37 -2.95 -6.36
CA ASP A 220 -2.13 -1.63 -6.92
C ASP A 220 -3.16 -0.59 -6.44
N GLU A 221 -4.44 -0.95 -6.34
CA GLU A 221 -5.47 -0.05 -5.80
C GLU A 221 -5.21 0.29 -4.32
N ILE A 222 -4.75 -0.69 -3.54
CA ILE A 222 -4.38 -0.46 -2.13
C ILE A 222 -3.15 0.46 -2.05
N VAL A 223 -2.12 0.22 -2.86
CA VAL A 223 -0.92 1.07 -2.90
C VAL A 223 -1.26 2.49 -3.36
N HIS A 224 -2.11 2.64 -4.38
CA HIS A 224 -2.56 3.94 -4.84
C HIS A 224 -3.30 4.71 -3.73
N PHE A 225 -4.13 4.03 -2.96
CA PHE A 225 -4.78 4.61 -1.80
C PHE A 225 -3.77 5.06 -0.73
N LEU A 226 -2.82 4.19 -0.37
CA LEU A 226 -1.79 4.52 0.63
C LEU A 226 -0.91 5.70 0.17
N ALA A 227 -0.56 5.75 -1.10
CA ALA A 227 0.18 6.87 -1.69
C ALA A 227 -0.63 8.17 -1.66
N SER A 228 -1.93 8.09 -1.98
CA SER A 228 -2.85 9.23 -1.85
C SER A 228 -3.00 9.71 -0.41
N ALA A 229 -2.82 8.82 0.57
CA ALA A 229 -2.79 9.13 2.00
C ALA A 229 -1.44 9.68 2.50
N GLY A 230 -0.44 9.80 1.63
CA GLY A 230 0.83 10.48 1.93
C GLY A 230 2.08 9.59 1.88
N LEU A 231 1.93 8.28 1.68
CA LEU A 231 3.05 7.35 1.54
C LEU A 231 3.84 7.66 0.27
N LYS A 232 5.16 7.80 0.37
CA LYS A 232 6.02 8.24 -0.73
C LYS A 232 7.32 7.45 -0.82
N ARG A 233 8.03 7.61 -1.94
CA ARG A 233 9.35 7.02 -2.16
C ARG A 233 10.31 7.34 -1.01
N GLY A 234 11.04 6.32 -0.55
CA GLY A 234 11.95 6.39 0.59
C GLY A 234 11.30 6.06 1.93
N ASP A 235 9.96 6.01 2.00
CA ASP A 235 9.27 5.58 3.21
C ASP A 235 9.38 4.05 3.40
N SER A 236 9.13 3.63 4.64
CA SER A 236 8.92 2.25 5.03
C SER A 236 7.55 2.05 5.67
N ILE A 237 6.93 0.89 5.46
CA ILE A 237 5.60 0.57 5.99
C ILE A 237 5.53 -0.87 6.51
N THR A 238 4.87 -1.06 7.64
CA THR A 238 4.50 -2.39 8.15
C THR A 238 3.03 -2.65 7.86
N ILE A 239 2.71 -3.78 7.24
CA ILE A 239 1.34 -4.19 6.93
C ILE A 239 1.02 -5.53 7.59
N VAL A 240 -0.12 -5.63 8.27
CA VAL A 240 -0.69 -6.91 8.71
C VAL A 240 -1.93 -7.21 7.88
N LEU A 241 -1.83 -8.23 7.03
CA LEU A 241 -2.92 -8.72 6.21
C LEU A 241 -3.74 -9.75 6.99
N CYS A 242 -4.78 -9.27 7.67
CA CYS A 242 -5.77 -10.07 8.38
C CYS A 242 -6.81 -10.66 7.41
N VAL A 243 -6.34 -11.50 6.48
CA VAL A 243 -7.15 -12.13 5.43
C VAL A 243 -6.75 -13.60 5.26
N CYS A 244 -7.72 -14.45 4.91
CA CYS A 244 -7.45 -15.85 4.60
C CYS A 244 -6.46 -15.97 3.43
N TYR A 245 -5.49 -16.88 3.51
CA TYR A 245 -4.62 -17.24 2.40
C TYR A 245 -3.83 -16.08 1.75
N GLY A 246 -3.65 -14.94 2.43
CA GLY A 246 -2.93 -13.79 1.88
C GLY A 246 -1.49 -14.09 1.45
N ALA A 247 -0.85 -15.06 2.11
CA ALA A 247 0.50 -15.55 1.79
C ALA A 247 0.50 -16.80 0.88
N LYS A 248 -0.67 -17.36 0.53
CA LYS A 248 -0.75 -18.58 -0.28
C LYS A 248 -0.62 -18.23 -1.77
N GLU A 249 0.40 -18.78 -2.40
CA GLU A 249 0.62 -18.68 -3.85
C GLU A 249 -0.48 -19.41 -4.63
N GLY A 250 -0.81 -18.88 -5.81
CA GLY A 250 -1.75 -19.50 -6.75
C GLY A 250 -1.02 -20.27 -7.84
N GLU A 251 -1.63 -21.34 -8.34
CA GLU A 251 -1.06 -22.17 -9.41
C GLU A 251 -0.92 -21.42 -10.75
N TYR A 252 -1.77 -20.42 -10.99
CA TYR A 252 -1.89 -19.76 -12.30
C TYR A 252 -1.18 -18.40 -12.42
N LEU A 253 -0.66 -17.85 -11.32
CA LEU A 253 -0.19 -16.45 -11.26
C LEU A 253 1.27 -16.38 -10.84
N GLN A 254 2.16 -16.92 -11.70
CA GLN A 254 3.62 -16.91 -11.53
C GLN A 254 4.09 -17.29 -10.10
N HIS A 255 3.33 -18.12 -9.39
CA HIS A 255 3.59 -18.49 -7.99
C HIS A 255 3.75 -17.29 -7.04
N HIS A 256 3.06 -16.16 -7.25
CA HIS A 256 3.05 -15.06 -6.29
C HIS A 256 1.76 -15.07 -5.45
N SER A 257 1.91 -14.87 -4.13
CA SER A 257 0.78 -14.63 -3.22
C SER A 257 0.25 -13.20 -3.32
N PHE A 258 -0.92 -12.91 -2.73
CA PHE A 258 -1.43 -11.53 -2.66
C PHE A 258 -0.44 -10.62 -1.91
N ALA A 259 0.09 -11.09 -0.79
CA ALA A 259 1.08 -10.37 0.01
C ALA A 259 2.37 -10.08 -0.80
N SER A 260 2.86 -11.05 -1.57
CA SER A 260 4.02 -10.88 -2.45
C SER A 260 3.76 -9.81 -3.51
N ARG A 261 2.59 -9.83 -4.18
CA ARG A 261 2.23 -8.78 -5.15
C ARG A 261 2.10 -7.41 -4.51
N LEU A 262 1.53 -7.31 -3.31
CA LEU A 262 1.45 -6.05 -2.56
C LEU A 262 2.83 -5.50 -2.20
N ALA A 263 3.75 -6.37 -1.77
CA ALA A 263 5.14 -6.01 -1.51
C ALA A 263 5.82 -5.48 -2.78
N ILE A 264 5.61 -6.12 -3.94
CA ILE A 264 6.11 -5.67 -5.24
C ILE A 264 5.51 -4.32 -5.64
N SER A 265 4.19 -4.13 -5.55
CA SER A 265 3.53 -2.85 -5.87
C SER A 265 4.04 -1.70 -4.99
N LEU A 266 4.34 -1.94 -3.71
CA LEU A 266 5.00 -0.96 -2.83
C LEU A 266 6.45 -0.70 -3.29
N ALA A 267 7.17 -1.75 -3.66
CA ALA A 267 8.53 -1.65 -4.17
C ALA A 267 8.62 -0.77 -5.43
N GLU A 268 7.67 -0.92 -6.34
CA GLU A 268 7.60 -0.19 -7.61
C GLU A 268 7.44 1.33 -7.42
N ILE A 269 6.85 1.77 -6.31
CA ILE A 269 6.74 3.20 -5.95
C ILE A 269 7.86 3.67 -5.04
N GLY A 270 8.86 2.82 -4.77
CA GLY A 270 10.01 3.18 -3.95
C GLY A 270 9.75 3.12 -2.44
N VAL A 271 8.80 2.30 -1.98
CA VAL A 271 8.51 2.10 -0.55
C VAL A 271 9.02 0.74 -0.06
N SER A 272 9.81 0.76 1.02
CA SER A 272 10.21 -0.48 1.72
C SER A 272 9.03 -1.03 2.54
N SER A 273 8.90 -2.35 2.66
CA SER A 273 7.74 -2.92 3.35
C SER A 273 8.07 -4.18 4.16
N THR A 274 7.35 -4.36 5.28
CA THR A 274 7.26 -5.61 6.03
C THR A 274 5.79 -6.01 6.07
N ILE A 275 5.45 -7.15 5.47
CA ILE A 275 4.06 -7.63 5.38
C ILE A 275 3.91 -8.97 6.10
N TYR A 276 3.02 -9.00 7.10
CA TYR A 276 2.62 -10.19 7.83
C TYR A 276 1.33 -10.74 7.22
N ALA A 277 1.32 -11.99 6.77
CA ALA A 277 0.16 -12.60 6.12
C ALA A 277 0.01 -14.09 6.45
N SER A 278 -1.20 -14.63 6.34
CA SER A 278 -1.48 -16.05 6.61
C SER A 278 -1.35 -16.92 5.35
N LYS A 279 -0.72 -18.10 5.47
CA LYS A 279 -0.76 -19.17 4.46
C LYS A 279 -2.07 -19.97 4.49
N GLY A 280 -2.85 -19.86 5.56
CA GLY A 280 -4.10 -20.59 5.78
C GLY A 280 -5.28 -19.67 6.12
N ARG A 281 -6.31 -20.23 6.77
CA ARG A 281 -7.54 -19.48 7.10
C ARG A 281 -7.28 -18.55 8.29
N THR A 282 -7.77 -17.32 8.22
CA THR A 282 -7.80 -16.42 9.37
C THR A 282 -9.17 -16.50 10.05
N THR A 283 -9.18 -16.63 11.37
CA THR A 283 -10.44 -16.64 12.13
C THR A 283 -10.88 -15.21 12.42
N ARG A 284 -12.14 -14.90 12.10
CA ARG A 284 -12.75 -13.59 12.38
C ARG A 284 -13.08 -13.46 13.86
N PHE A 285 -13.18 -12.22 14.32
CA PHE A 285 -13.48 -11.85 15.71
C PHE A 285 -14.13 -10.46 15.78
N GLY A 286 -14.89 -10.18 16.83
CA GLY A 286 -15.42 -8.86 17.18
C GLY A 286 -14.66 -8.22 18.36
N LYS A 287 -15.27 -7.23 19.01
CA LYS A 287 -14.66 -6.51 20.14
C LYS A 287 -14.42 -7.38 21.38
N GLU A 288 -15.11 -8.53 21.51
CA GLU A 288 -14.89 -9.50 22.59
C GLU A 288 -13.45 -10.06 22.62
N ALA A 289 -12.74 -9.96 21.50
CA ALA A 289 -11.34 -10.34 21.37
C ALA A 289 -10.38 -9.43 22.16
N ILE A 290 -10.84 -8.24 22.56
CA ILE A 290 -10.04 -7.24 23.27
C ILE A 290 -10.06 -7.58 24.76
N VAL A 291 -8.97 -8.17 25.25
CA VAL A 291 -8.78 -8.46 26.67
C VAL A 291 -7.71 -7.52 27.21
N ASN A 292 -8.06 -6.71 28.22
CA ASN A 292 -7.17 -5.69 28.79
C ASN A 292 -6.54 -4.78 27.72
N GLY A 293 -7.36 -4.30 26.78
CA GLY A 293 -6.92 -3.42 25.70
C GLY A 293 -6.05 -4.08 24.62
N THR A 294 -5.91 -5.42 24.65
CA THR A 294 -5.03 -6.17 23.76
C THR A 294 -5.80 -7.26 22.99
N ILE A 295 -5.48 -7.43 21.72
CA ILE A 295 -5.90 -8.60 20.92
C ILE A 295 -4.67 -9.48 20.71
N THR A 296 -4.75 -10.76 21.06
CA THR A 296 -3.68 -11.73 20.83
C THR A 296 -4.14 -12.83 19.87
N PHE A 297 -3.51 -12.91 18.71
CA PHE A 297 -3.80 -13.94 17.71
C PHE A 297 -3.31 -15.31 18.19
N ASN A 298 -4.11 -16.34 17.94
CA ASN A 298 -3.85 -17.71 18.35
C ASN A 298 -4.51 -18.70 17.36
N SER A 299 -4.58 -19.98 17.70
CA SER A 299 -5.18 -21.01 16.82
C SER A 299 -6.67 -20.80 16.53
N GLY A 300 -7.39 -20.11 17.42
CA GLY A 300 -8.81 -19.80 17.33
C GLY A 300 -9.13 -18.35 16.95
N LEU A 301 -8.14 -17.46 16.82
CA LEU A 301 -8.36 -16.03 16.60
C LEU A 301 -7.31 -15.42 15.68
N GLY A 302 -7.73 -14.74 14.63
CA GLY A 302 -6.83 -14.04 13.71
C GLY A 302 -5.96 -14.99 12.88
N ILE A 303 -4.69 -14.61 12.70
CA ILE A 303 -3.69 -15.43 11.98
C ILE A 303 -3.10 -16.45 12.95
N LYS A 304 -3.15 -17.73 12.59
CA LYS A 304 -2.58 -18.79 13.42
C LYS A 304 -1.04 -18.68 13.48
N PRO A 305 -0.41 -18.88 14.65
CA PRO A 305 1.03 -18.70 14.80
C PRO A 305 1.91 -19.55 13.85
N ASN A 306 1.45 -20.74 13.47
CA ASN A 306 2.16 -21.64 12.55
C ASN A 306 1.85 -21.38 11.06
N GLU A 307 0.95 -20.44 10.76
CA GLU A 307 0.55 -20.06 9.41
C GLU A 307 1.07 -18.68 8.99
N LEU A 308 1.77 -17.98 9.88
CA LEU A 308 2.29 -16.65 9.63
C LEU A 308 3.52 -16.68 8.71
N VAL A 309 3.47 -15.85 7.67
CA VAL A 309 4.57 -15.62 6.72
C VAL A 309 4.88 -14.13 6.71
N VAL A 310 6.17 -13.80 6.71
CA VAL A 310 6.67 -12.43 6.62
C VAL A 310 7.28 -12.21 5.26
N PHE A 311 6.86 -11.14 4.59
CA PHE A 311 7.44 -10.64 3.34
C PHE A 311 8.16 -9.33 3.64
N GLU A 312 9.44 -9.25 3.30
CA GLU A 312 10.23 -8.03 3.49
C GLU A 312 10.74 -7.54 2.15
N THR A 313 10.54 -6.26 1.89
CA THR A 313 11.08 -5.55 0.73
C THR A 313 11.94 -4.41 1.24
N MET A 314 13.22 -4.44 0.87
CA MET A 314 14.15 -3.36 1.16
C MET A 314 14.55 -2.68 -0.13
N ILE A 315 14.39 -1.35 -0.17
CA ILE A 315 14.84 -0.51 -1.26
C ILE A 315 16.08 0.23 -0.78
N ARG A 316 17.22 -0.06 -1.40
CA ARG A 316 18.48 0.68 -1.18
C ARG A 316 18.63 1.76 -2.25
N ASP A 317 19.29 2.86 -1.89
CA ASP A 317 19.40 4.09 -2.68
C ASP A 317 19.69 3.90 -4.17
N SER A 318 19.09 4.80 -4.97
CA SER A 318 19.25 5.19 -6.40
C SER A 318 19.47 4.13 -7.50
N LEU A 319 20.04 2.98 -7.20
CA LEU A 319 20.20 1.83 -8.08
C LEU A 319 19.04 0.87 -7.80
N SER A 320 18.21 0.65 -8.82
CA SER A 320 16.91 -0.06 -8.88
C SER A 320 16.87 -1.52 -8.37
N THR A 321 17.77 -1.94 -7.50
CA THR A 321 17.78 -3.26 -6.87
C THR A 321 16.76 -3.36 -5.75
N ILE A 322 15.60 -3.93 -6.08
CA ILE A 322 14.59 -4.37 -5.12
C ILE A 322 15.06 -5.70 -4.52
N LYS A 323 15.26 -5.75 -3.20
CA LYS A 323 15.48 -7.03 -2.49
C LYS A 323 14.19 -7.42 -1.78
N THR A 324 13.56 -8.50 -2.25
CA THR A 324 12.44 -9.14 -1.58
C THR A 324 12.91 -10.41 -0.87
N SER A 325 12.40 -10.68 0.32
CA SER A 325 12.56 -11.95 1.01
C SER A 325 11.23 -12.39 1.61
N GLN A 326 11.05 -13.71 1.72
CA GLN A 326 9.91 -14.29 2.43
C GLN A 326 10.38 -15.37 3.39
N ARG A 327 9.76 -15.45 4.57
CA ARG A 327 10.03 -16.52 5.55
C ARG A 327 8.77 -16.89 6.32
N GLU A 328 8.62 -18.18 6.59
CA GLU A 328 7.65 -18.61 7.60
C GLU A 328 8.12 -18.18 8.99
N LEU A 329 7.19 -17.75 9.84
CA LEU A 329 7.48 -17.29 11.18
C LEU A 329 6.53 -17.96 12.17
N LYS A 330 7.06 -18.78 13.07
CA LYS A 330 6.29 -19.35 14.18
C LYS A 330 6.21 -18.31 15.30
N ALA A 331 5.20 -17.45 15.26
CA ALA A 331 4.97 -16.43 16.28
C ALA A 331 3.50 -16.00 16.32
N ALA A 332 3.04 -15.59 17.50
CA ALA A 332 1.74 -14.96 17.68
C ALA A 332 1.86 -13.44 17.45
N ILE A 333 0.81 -12.84 16.89
CA ILE A 333 0.67 -11.40 16.77
C ILE A 333 -0.12 -10.89 17.98
N SER A 334 0.36 -9.81 18.59
CA SER A 334 -0.34 -9.10 19.66
C SER A 334 -0.50 -7.63 19.25
N ILE A 335 -1.70 -7.10 19.45
CA ILE A 335 -2.12 -5.77 19.00
C ILE A 335 -2.65 -5.00 20.20
N SER A 336 -2.14 -3.79 20.44
CA SER A 336 -2.57 -2.93 21.56
C SER A 336 -2.37 -1.45 21.23
N GLY A 337 -2.67 -0.55 22.17
CA GLY A 337 -2.38 0.87 22.05
C GLY A 337 -0.89 1.20 21.84
N GLU A 338 0.01 0.26 22.11
CA GLU A 338 1.46 0.40 21.84
C GLU A 338 1.83 -0.01 20.39
N GLY A 339 0.90 -0.63 19.65
CA GLY A 339 1.10 -1.05 18.26
C GLY A 339 1.15 -2.57 18.11
N LEU A 340 2.01 -3.03 17.19
CA LEU A 340 2.20 -4.44 16.84
C LEU A 340 3.35 -5.05 17.63
N GLN A 341 3.11 -6.21 18.26
CA GLN A 341 4.15 -7.04 18.86
C GLN A 341 4.12 -8.44 18.27
N ILE A 342 5.30 -9.01 18.02
CA ILE A 342 5.49 -10.38 17.56
C ILE A 342 5.99 -11.21 18.75
N LYS A 343 5.14 -12.12 19.23
CA LYS A 343 5.43 -12.99 20.37
C LYS A 343 5.86 -14.36 19.87
N HIS A 344 7.16 -14.65 19.98
CA HIS A 344 7.66 -15.99 19.71
C HIS A 344 7.19 -16.94 20.82
N PRO A 345 6.89 -18.22 20.50
CA PRO A 345 6.74 -19.22 21.55
C PRO A 345 8.02 -19.22 22.37
N GLU A 346 7.90 -19.10 23.69
CA GLU A 346 9.05 -19.19 24.58
C GLU A 346 9.75 -20.52 24.29
N THR A 347 10.95 -20.45 23.70
CA THR A 347 11.89 -21.55 23.82
C THR A 347 12.22 -21.61 25.30
N SER A 348 11.78 -22.67 25.99
CA SER A 348 12.15 -22.92 27.38
C SER A 348 13.64 -22.60 27.57
N PRO A 349 14.02 -21.67 28.45
CA PRO A 349 15.42 -21.40 28.70
C PRO A 349 15.98 -22.56 29.52
N SER A 350 16.60 -23.54 28.87
CA SER A 350 17.66 -24.28 29.53
C SER A 350 18.90 -23.40 29.53
N SER A 351 19.22 -22.90 30.73
CA SER A 351 20.43 -22.18 31.15
C SER A 351 20.58 -20.70 30.75
N ASN A 352 20.77 -19.91 31.80
CA ASN A 352 21.17 -18.51 31.87
C ASN A 352 22.20 -18.11 30.79
N ASN A 353 21.86 -17.09 29.99
CA ASN A 353 22.64 -15.86 29.89
C ASN A 353 21.92 -14.80 29.04
N SER A 354 22.13 -13.55 29.44
CA SER A 354 21.56 -12.30 28.95
C SER A 354 21.52 -12.12 27.42
N LEU A 355 20.47 -11.46 26.92
CA LEU A 355 20.58 -10.19 26.18
C LEU A 355 19.17 -9.65 25.84
N VAL A 356 18.79 -8.58 26.54
CA VAL A 356 17.62 -7.76 26.21
C VAL A 356 18.00 -6.85 25.05
N GLY A 357 17.54 -7.18 23.84
CA GLY A 357 17.75 -6.36 22.64
C GLY A 357 16.67 -5.29 22.49
N PHE A 358 16.86 -4.13 23.11
CA PHE A 358 16.17 -2.89 22.71
C PHE A 358 16.82 -2.38 21.42
N PHE A 359 16.11 -2.45 20.29
CA PHE A 359 16.52 -1.72 19.09
C PHE A 359 16.03 -0.27 19.18
N LYS A 360 16.91 0.63 19.61
CA LYS A 360 16.87 2.05 19.23
C LYS A 360 17.76 2.25 18.00
N PRO A 361 17.34 3.02 16.98
CA PRO A 361 18.23 3.42 15.89
C PRO A 361 19.04 4.65 16.33
N SER A 362 20.34 4.49 16.57
CA SER A 362 21.29 5.60 16.62
C SER A 362 22.15 5.58 15.37
N MET A 363 22.05 6.65 14.57
CA MET A 363 23.04 7.02 13.58
C MET A 363 24.39 7.27 14.27
N THR A 364 25.47 6.70 13.73
CA THR A 364 26.77 7.37 13.74
C THR A 364 27.44 7.09 12.40
N ILE A 365 27.76 8.19 11.71
CA ILE A 365 28.52 8.23 10.48
C ILE A 365 29.99 8.18 10.90
N ASP A 366 30.73 7.16 10.49
CA ASP A 366 32.20 7.22 10.51
C ASP A 366 32.71 7.52 9.10
N LEU A 367 33.36 8.68 9.01
CA LEU A 367 34.00 9.23 7.82
C LEU A 367 35.39 8.60 7.63
N ASN A 368 35.44 7.61 6.73
CA ASN A 368 36.51 7.44 5.73
C ASN A 368 37.93 7.01 6.23
N PRO A 369 38.90 6.70 5.33
CA PRO A 369 39.20 5.34 4.87
C PRO A 369 40.67 4.95 5.11
N GLN A 370 41.02 3.65 5.10
CA GLN A 370 42.34 3.23 4.59
C GLN A 370 42.45 1.71 4.31
N SER A 371 42.77 1.43 3.05
CA SER A 371 43.64 0.38 2.49
C SER A 371 43.93 -0.90 3.28
N GLY A 372 43.64 -2.04 2.63
CA GLY A 372 44.28 -3.31 2.91
C GLY A 372 43.86 -4.38 1.91
N ASN A 373 44.73 -4.65 0.94
CA ASN A 373 44.66 -5.81 0.03
C ASN A 373 44.41 -7.11 0.81
N TRP A 374 43.95 -8.16 0.13
CA TRP A 374 44.72 -9.40 -0.08
C TRP A 374 43.83 -10.39 -0.82
N ALA A 375 44.37 -10.82 -1.96
CA ALA A 375 43.81 -11.83 -2.85
C ALA A 375 43.90 -13.23 -2.24
N GLN A 376 43.15 -14.14 -2.86
CA GLN A 376 43.38 -15.59 -2.96
C GLN A 376 43.48 -16.40 -1.64
N ARG A 377 42.56 -17.36 -1.51
CA ARG A 377 42.97 -18.78 -1.43
C ARG A 377 41.84 -19.71 -1.84
N ASN A 378 42.18 -20.52 -2.84
CA ASN A 378 41.52 -21.74 -3.26
C ASN A 378 41.48 -22.78 -2.13
N ASP A 379 40.49 -23.66 -2.27
CA ASP A 379 40.46 -25.09 -1.95
C ASP A 379 40.89 -25.55 -0.55
N LEU A 380 40.01 -26.33 0.08
CA LEU A 380 40.30 -27.74 0.44
C LEU A 380 39.07 -28.45 1.02
N LYS A 381 38.71 -29.54 0.32
CA LYS A 381 37.94 -30.75 0.69
C LYS A 381 36.43 -30.69 0.88
#